data_AF-A0A843CV73-F1
#
_entry.id   AF-A0A843CV73-F1
#
_cell.length_a   1.000
_cell.length_b   1.000
_cell.length_c   1.000
_cell.angle_alpha   90.00
_cell.angle_beta   90.00
_cell.angle_gamma   90.00
#
_symmetry.space_group_name_H-M   'P 1'
#
loop_
_entity.id
_entity.type
_entity.pdbx_description
1 polymer ?
#
loop_
_entity_poly.entity_id
_entity_poly.type
_entity_poly.pdbx_seq_one_letter_code
_entity_poly.pdbx_strand_id
1 'polypeptide(L)'
;TGDAQPSVTGQYEVASRVLDFAQQFGCRTVFTMGGYGTRSGNDAGVVYGVVGDASTGERLKKMGAKLAKGGAVTGAAGVILGIGRQRGLQCAGLLGATSGAYPDLEAARAVIQMLVGLTGMQIELRDLDTEIEDMRKKMEKFRRADVEEVKEGEEEKTEEGKDRYIT
;
A
#
# COMPACT_ATOMS: atom_id res chain seq x y z
N THR A 1 -3.54 -10.23 12.61
CA THR A 1 -3.72 -8.82 12.20
C THR A 1 -3.93 -8.00 13.46
N GLY A 2 -3.99 -6.66 13.37
CA GLY A 2 -4.31 -5.79 14.50
C GLY A 2 -5.00 -4.52 14.00
N ASP A 3 -5.95 -4.01 14.80
CA ASP A 3 -6.80 -2.87 14.41
C ASP A 3 -6.06 -1.53 14.49
N ALA A 4 -4.95 -1.49 15.22
CA ALA A 4 -4.10 -0.32 15.37
C ALA A 4 -2.62 -0.70 15.32
N GLN A 5 -1.79 0.27 14.93
CA GLN A 5 -0.34 0.15 15.07
C GLN A 5 0.03 0.24 16.57
N PRO A 6 1.02 -0.56 17.03
CA PRO A 6 1.60 -0.34 18.36
C PRO A 6 2.14 1.09 18.48
N SER A 7 2.07 1.64 19.69
CA SER A 7 2.70 2.93 20.00
C SER A 7 4.19 2.89 19.66
N VAL A 8 4.78 4.05 19.39
CA VAL A 8 6.20 4.15 19.00
C VAL A 8 7.12 3.41 19.98
N THR A 9 6.83 3.49 21.29
CA THR A 9 7.59 2.80 22.35
C THR A 9 7.27 1.31 22.44
N GLY A 10 6.09 0.87 22.01
CA GLY A 10 5.63 -0.53 22.07
C GLY A 10 5.96 -1.37 20.82
N GLN A 11 6.34 -0.73 19.69
CA GLN A 11 6.61 -1.44 18.44
C GLN A 11 7.67 -2.52 18.58
N TYR A 12 8.75 -2.25 19.33
CA TYR A 12 9.81 -3.23 19.55
C TYR A 12 9.32 -4.45 20.34
N GLU A 13 8.62 -4.22 21.45
CA GLU A 13 8.12 -5.30 22.30
C GLU A 13 7.11 -6.17 21.54
N VAL A 14 6.14 -5.56 20.86
CA VAL A 14 5.15 -6.30 20.07
C VAL A 14 5.81 -7.09 18.94
N ALA A 15 6.71 -6.46 18.18
CA ALA A 15 7.43 -7.13 17.09
C ALA A 15 8.26 -8.31 17.62
N SER A 16 8.97 -8.13 18.74
CA SER A 16 9.75 -9.19 19.38
C SER A 16 8.87 -10.38 19.76
N ARG A 17 7.74 -10.14 20.44
CA ARG A 17 6.81 -11.21 20.88
C ARG A 17 6.19 -11.95 19.70
N VAL A 18 5.82 -11.24 18.64
CA VAL A 18 5.29 -11.85 17.40
C VAL A 18 6.33 -12.76 16.76
N LEU A 19 7.59 -12.32 16.68
CA LEU A 19 8.67 -13.12 16.14
C LEU A 19 9.01 -14.32 17.04
N ASP A 20 9.02 -14.14 18.36
CA ASP A 20 9.20 -15.24 19.33
C ASP A 20 8.15 -16.33 19.10
N PHE A 21 6.88 -15.93 19.00
CA PHE A 21 5.78 -16.85 18.71
C PHE A 21 5.99 -17.56 17.37
N ALA A 22 6.23 -16.84 16.28
CA ALA A 22 6.42 -17.44 14.96
C ALA A 22 7.60 -18.44 14.92
N GLN A 23 8.69 -18.13 15.61
CA GLN A 23 9.87 -19.00 15.64
C GLN A 23 9.64 -20.30 16.42
N GLN A 24 8.73 -20.32 17.40
CA GLN A 24 8.34 -21.56 18.09
C GLN A 24 7.74 -22.59 17.13
N PHE A 25 7.14 -22.15 16.03
CA PHE A 25 6.61 -23.02 14.96
C PHE A 25 7.63 -23.32 13.84
N GLY A 26 8.89 -22.93 14.04
CA GLY A 26 9.96 -23.17 13.07
C GLY A 26 9.93 -22.27 11.83
N CYS A 27 9.17 -21.16 11.85
CA CYS A 27 9.16 -20.20 10.75
C CYS A 27 10.57 -19.63 10.53
N ARG A 28 11.04 -19.68 9.27
CA ARG A 28 12.37 -19.17 8.85
C ARG A 28 12.30 -17.91 7.99
N THR A 29 11.10 -17.58 7.52
CA THR A 29 10.87 -16.49 6.59
C THR A 29 9.77 -15.59 7.12
N VAL A 30 9.98 -14.27 7.02
CA VAL A 30 9.04 -13.24 7.44
C VAL A 30 8.79 -12.29 6.28
N PHE A 31 7.52 -12.15 5.92
CA PHE A 31 7.06 -11.13 4.98
C PHE A 31 6.30 -10.05 5.73
N THR A 32 6.63 -8.79 5.49
CA THR A 32 5.81 -7.65 5.92
C THR A 32 5.13 -7.03 4.71
N MET A 33 3.95 -6.47 4.91
CA MET A 33 3.16 -5.82 3.87
C MET A 33 2.85 -4.38 4.28
N GLY A 34 2.85 -3.46 3.33
CA GLY A 34 2.56 -2.06 3.60
C GLY A 34 2.35 -1.24 2.32
N GLY A 35 2.24 0.08 2.49
CA GLY A 35 2.16 1.03 1.39
C GLY A 35 3.51 1.71 1.13
N TYR A 36 3.79 2.03 -0.13
CA TYR A 36 4.88 2.89 -0.56
C TYR A 36 4.30 4.15 -1.18
N GLY A 37 4.41 5.28 -0.47
CA GLY A 37 3.90 6.57 -0.94
C GLY A 37 4.65 7.04 -2.19
N THR A 38 4.00 6.99 -3.36
CA THR A 38 4.58 7.51 -4.62
C THR A 38 4.06 8.91 -4.91
N ARG A 39 4.95 9.81 -5.36
CA ARG A 39 4.57 11.18 -5.76
C ARG A 39 3.97 11.22 -7.17
N SER A 40 4.28 10.24 -8.01
CA SER A 40 3.76 10.10 -9.37
C SER A 40 2.73 8.99 -9.42
N GLY A 41 1.55 9.26 -9.99
CA GLY A 41 0.51 8.26 -10.24
C GLY A 41 0.89 7.16 -11.24
N ASN A 42 2.10 7.20 -11.80
CA ASN A 42 2.61 6.26 -12.81
C ASN A 42 3.03 4.89 -12.24
N ASP A 43 2.98 4.70 -10.93
CA ASP A 43 3.37 3.45 -10.27
C ASP A 43 2.17 2.64 -9.76
N ALA A 44 0.94 2.93 -10.21
CA ALA A 44 -0.24 2.14 -9.84
C ALA A 44 -0.02 0.63 -10.11
N GLY A 45 -0.36 -0.21 -9.13
CA GLY A 45 -0.17 -1.67 -9.18
C GLY A 45 1.28 -2.15 -9.04
N VAL A 46 2.26 -1.26 -8.86
CA VAL A 46 3.65 -1.64 -8.61
C VAL A 46 3.84 -2.05 -7.15
N VAL A 47 4.62 -3.11 -6.93
CA VAL A 47 5.10 -3.50 -5.59
C VAL A 47 6.59 -3.21 -5.47
N TYR A 48 6.95 -2.48 -4.41
CA TYR A 48 8.32 -2.24 -4.01
C TYR A 48 8.79 -3.27 -2.99
N GLY A 49 9.86 -3.99 -3.33
CA GLY A 49 10.51 -4.96 -2.47
C GLY A 49 11.60 -4.32 -1.61
N VAL A 50 11.56 -4.55 -0.30
CA VAL A 50 12.64 -4.25 0.65
C VAL A 50 13.22 -5.56 1.14
N VAL A 51 14.49 -5.84 0.85
CA VAL A 51 15.08 -7.16 1.09
C VAL A 51 16.37 -7.08 1.89
N GLY A 52 16.61 -8.10 2.71
CA GLY A 52 17.86 -8.25 3.46
C GLY A 52 18.98 -8.95 2.70
N ASP A 53 18.65 -9.69 1.63
CA ASP A 53 19.57 -10.54 0.87
C ASP A 53 19.31 -10.49 -0.64
N ALA A 54 20.35 -10.77 -1.43
CA ALA A 54 20.30 -10.69 -2.88
C ALA A 54 19.41 -11.76 -3.52
N SER A 55 19.32 -12.95 -2.92
CA SER A 55 18.57 -14.07 -3.50
C SER A 55 17.06 -13.80 -3.50
N THR A 56 16.54 -13.27 -2.39
CA THR A 56 15.15 -12.82 -2.27
C THR A 56 14.89 -11.65 -3.20
N GLY A 57 15.83 -10.71 -3.32
CA GLY A 57 15.74 -9.58 -4.24
C GLY A 57 15.57 -10.00 -5.70
N GLU A 58 16.39 -10.94 -6.18
CA GLU A 58 16.29 -11.46 -7.54
C GLU A 58 14.99 -12.23 -7.78
N ARG A 59 14.51 -12.99 -6.78
CA ARG A 59 13.21 -13.66 -6.86
C ARG A 59 12.07 -12.66 -7.01
N LEU A 60 12.05 -11.59 -6.21
CA LEU A 60 11.03 -10.54 -6.30
C LEU A 60 11.05 -9.82 -7.65
N LYS A 61 12.23 -9.49 -8.17
CA LYS A 61 12.37 -8.87 -9.50
C LYS A 61 11.79 -9.75 -10.61
N LYS A 62 12.06 -11.06 -10.59
CA LYS A 62 11.49 -12.01 -11.57
C LYS A 62 9.96 -12.06 -11.53
N MET A 63 9.37 -11.75 -10.38
CA MET A 63 7.92 -11.63 -10.20
C MET A 63 7.36 -10.24 -10.54
N GLY A 64 8.20 -9.31 -11.03
CA GLY A 64 7.79 -7.97 -11.43
C GLY A 64 7.94 -6.88 -10.36
N ALA A 65 8.50 -7.19 -9.19
CA ALA A 65 8.73 -6.17 -8.15
C ALA A 65 9.85 -5.19 -8.55
N LYS A 66 9.71 -3.93 -8.15
CA LYS A 66 10.84 -2.98 -8.13
C LYS A 66 11.53 -3.05 -6.78
N LEU A 67 12.86 -3.12 -6.73
CA LEU A 67 13.54 -3.03 -5.42
C LEU A 67 13.63 -1.56 -4.97
N ALA A 68 13.33 -1.32 -3.69
CA ALA A 68 13.52 0.00 -3.09
C ALA A 68 15.01 0.37 -3.12
N LYS A 69 15.33 1.56 -3.65
CA LYS A 69 16.72 2.05 -3.79
C LYS A 69 17.22 2.82 -2.57
N GLY A 70 16.33 3.12 -1.62
CA GLY A 70 16.62 3.91 -0.43
C GLY A 70 15.34 4.25 0.33
N GLY A 71 15.46 5.00 1.42
CA GLY A 71 14.36 5.32 2.32
C GLY A 71 14.35 4.44 3.57
N ALA A 72 13.31 4.61 4.40
CA ALA A 72 13.13 3.86 5.63
C ALA A 72 11.75 3.23 5.66
N VAL A 73 11.69 1.93 5.98
CA VAL A 73 10.42 1.28 6.35
C VAL A 73 10.18 1.61 7.83
N THR A 74 9.05 2.24 8.11
CA THR A 74 8.70 2.71 9.46
C THR A 74 7.58 1.87 10.07
N GLY A 75 7.26 2.12 11.33
CA GLY A 75 6.22 1.40 12.07
C GLY A 75 6.58 -0.05 12.37
N ALA A 76 5.56 -0.84 12.70
CA ALA A 76 5.76 -2.25 13.09
C ALA A 76 6.44 -3.06 11.97
N ALA A 77 6.13 -2.80 10.70
CA ALA A 77 6.75 -3.48 9.56
C ALA A 77 8.27 -3.32 9.54
N GLY A 78 8.76 -2.08 9.68
CA GLY A 78 10.20 -1.81 9.71
C GLY A 78 10.91 -2.47 10.89
N VAL A 79 10.30 -2.40 12.06
CA VAL A 79 10.84 -3.01 13.29
C VAL A 79 10.89 -4.53 13.18
N ILE A 80 9.83 -5.18 12.65
CA ILE A 80 9.79 -6.62 12.41
C ILE A 80 10.89 -7.04 11.43
N LEU A 81 11.07 -6.31 10.32
CA LEU A 81 12.15 -6.62 9.36
C LEU A 81 13.54 -6.49 9.99
N GLY A 82 13.75 -5.45 10.79
CA GLY A 82 15.01 -5.20 11.48
C GLY A 82 15.35 -6.30 12.50
N ILE A 83 14.43 -6.59 13.42
CA ILE A 83 14.60 -7.62 14.44
C ILE A 83 14.70 -9.00 13.80
N GLY A 84 13.82 -9.32 12.83
CA GLY A 84 13.81 -10.61 12.15
C GLY A 84 15.15 -10.90 11.47
N ARG A 85 15.74 -9.91 10.79
CA ARG A 85 17.07 -10.03 10.21
C ARG A 85 18.16 -10.24 11.26
N GLN A 86 18.13 -9.51 12.37
CA GLN A 86 19.09 -9.71 13.47
C GLN A 86 19.01 -11.12 14.06
N ARG A 87 17.84 -11.75 14.02
CA ARG A 87 17.61 -13.13 14.45
C ARG A 87 17.94 -14.19 13.39
N GLY A 88 18.47 -13.79 12.24
CA GLY A 88 18.82 -14.70 11.15
C GLY A 88 17.62 -15.22 10.35
N LEU A 89 16.45 -14.56 10.43
CA LEU A 89 15.29 -14.88 9.60
C LEU A 89 15.46 -14.26 8.21
N GLN A 90 15.01 -14.97 7.18
CA GLN A 90 14.88 -14.39 5.84
C GLN A 90 13.72 -13.41 5.84
N CYS A 91 13.99 -12.14 5.54
CA CYS A 91 13.00 -11.08 5.68
C CYS A 91 12.83 -10.30 4.37
N ALA A 92 11.58 -10.05 3.99
CA ALA A 92 11.25 -9.14 2.89
C ALA A 92 10.00 -8.30 3.21
N GLY A 93 10.06 -7.02 2.88
CA GLY A 93 8.92 -6.11 2.86
C GLY A 93 8.34 -5.99 1.45
N LEU A 94 7.02 -6.11 1.34
CA LEU A 94 6.25 -5.92 0.11
C LEU A 94 5.43 -4.65 0.27
N LEU A 95 5.77 -3.60 -0.46
CA LEU A 95 5.17 -2.28 -0.30
C LEU A 95 4.43 -1.89 -1.58
N GLY A 96 3.10 -1.90 -1.53
CA GLY A 96 2.25 -1.52 -2.66
C GLY A 96 2.35 -0.02 -2.91
N ALA A 97 2.67 0.38 -4.13
CA ALA A 97 2.71 1.78 -4.54
C ALA A 97 1.32 2.41 -4.39
N THR A 98 1.24 3.53 -3.67
CA THR A 98 -0.03 4.20 -3.39
C THR A 98 0.17 5.69 -3.25
N SER A 99 -0.88 6.48 -3.53
CA SER A 99 -0.91 7.91 -3.22
C SER A 99 -0.94 8.17 -1.71
N GLY A 100 -1.46 7.20 -0.93
CA GLY A 100 -1.68 7.34 0.51
C GLY A 100 -2.79 8.31 0.91
N ALA A 101 -3.52 8.90 -0.05
CA ALA A 101 -4.62 9.81 0.23
C ALA A 101 -5.88 9.09 0.75
N TYR A 102 -6.12 7.88 0.25
CA TYR A 102 -7.26 7.02 0.60
C TYR A 102 -6.80 5.56 0.68
N PRO A 103 -7.60 4.67 1.30
CA PRO A 103 -7.39 3.23 1.20
C PRO A 103 -7.29 2.79 -0.27
N ASP A 104 -6.24 2.06 -0.60
CA ASP A 104 -5.87 1.71 -1.97
C ASP A 104 -5.96 0.19 -2.17
N LEU A 105 -7.12 -0.26 -2.66
CA LEU A 105 -7.40 -1.68 -2.86
C LEU A 105 -6.57 -2.27 -4.01
N GLU A 106 -6.22 -1.49 -5.03
CA GLU A 106 -5.36 -1.95 -6.13
C GLU A 106 -3.93 -2.22 -5.63
N ALA A 107 -3.39 -1.32 -4.80
CA ALA A 107 -2.10 -1.53 -4.15
C ALA A 107 -2.11 -2.75 -3.23
N ALA A 108 -3.16 -2.93 -2.42
CA ALA A 108 -3.33 -4.09 -1.56
C ALA A 108 -3.39 -5.39 -2.36
N ARG A 109 -4.17 -5.42 -3.45
CA ARG A 109 -4.27 -6.57 -4.35
C ARG A 109 -2.92 -6.93 -4.96
N ALA A 110 -2.16 -5.96 -5.44
CA ALA A 110 -0.84 -6.20 -6.02
C ALA A 110 0.12 -6.86 -5.01
N VAL A 111 0.10 -6.41 -3.75
CA VAL A 111 0.89 -7.00 -2.67
C VAL A 111 0.44 -8.44 -2.38
N ILE A 112 -0.86 -8.70 -2.29
CA ILE A 112 -1.40 -10.05 -2.03
C ILE A 112 -1.02 -11.01 -3.17
N GLN A 113 -1.16 -10.58 -4.43
CA GLN A 113 -0.78 -11.38 -5.60
C GLN A 113 0.70 -11.76 -5.56
N MET A 114 1.57 -10.83 -5.15
CA MET A 114 2.99 -11.11 -5.00
C MET A 114 3.26 -12.08 -3.84
N LEU A 115 2.59 -11.91 -2.71
CA LEU A 115 2.71 -12.82 -1.57
C LEU A 115 2.27 -14.24 -1.96
N VAL A 116 1.15 -14.39 -2.67
CA VAL A 116 0.65 -15.65 -3.21
C VAL A 116 1.72 -16.34 -4.08
N GLY A 117 2.36 -15.61 -4.99
CA GLY A 117 3.44 -16.18 -5.81
C GLY A 117 4.70 -16.57 -5.02
N LEU A 118 4.95 -15.91 -3.88
CA LEU A 118 6.09 -16.23 -3.01
C LEU A 118 5.86 -17.47 -2.15
N THR A 119 4.63 -17.65 -1.66
CA THR A 119 4.27 -18.73 -0.74
C THR A 119 3.67 -19.94 -1.42
N GLY A 120 3.17 -19.78 -2.67
CA GLY A 120 2.41 -20.81 -3.38
C GLY A 120 0.99 -21.02 -2.82
N MET A 121 0.51 -20.11 -1.96
CA MET A 121 -0.85 -20.18 -1.43
C MET A 121 -1.89 -20.04 -2.55
N GLN A 122 -2.95 -20.85 -2.50
CA GLN A 122 -4.08 -20.73 -3.41
C GLN A 122 -5.11 -19.79 -2.79
N ILE A 123 -5.04 -18.50 -3.15
CA ILE A 123 -5.97 -17.47 -2.66
C ILE A 123 -6.76 -16.95 -3.85
N GLU A 124 -8.08 -16.92 -3.71
CA GLU A 124 -8.99 -16.33 -4.68
C GLU A 124 -9.24 -14.85 -4.36
N LEU A 125 -9.11 -13.99 -5.37
CA LEU A 125 -9.21 -12.52 -5.22
C LEU A 125 -10.50 -11.93 -5.82
N ARG A 126 -11.49 -12.76 -6.15
CA ARG A 126 -12.74 -12.33 -6.83
C ARG A 126 -13.51 -11.26 -6.06
N ASP A 127 -13.62 -11.42 -4.74
CA ASP A 127 -14.35 -10.47 -3.91
C ASP A 127 -13.62 -9.11 -3.89
N LEU A 128 -12.30 -9.14 -3.76
CA LEU A 128 -11.45 -7.94 -3.82
C LEU A 128 -11.51 -7.27 -5.20
N ASP A 129 -11.53 -8.05 -6.28
CA ASP A 129 -11.71 -7.55 -7.66
C ASP A 129 -13.05 -6.82 -7.82
N THR A 130 -14.10 -7.34 -7.20
CA THR A 130 -15.43 -6.73 -7.22
C THR A 130 -15.45 -5.42 -6.45
N GLU A 131 -14.85 -5.38 -5.25
CA GLU A 131 -14.74 -4.16 -4.44
C GLU A 131 -13.93 -3.05 -5.14
N ILE A 132 -12.85 -3.42 -5.84
CA ILE A 132 -12.04 -2.49 -6.64
C ILE A 132 -12.90 -1.84 -7.74
N GLU A 133 -13.66 -2.65 -8.49
CA GLU A 133 -14.51 -2.13 -9.56
C GLU A 133 -15.63 -1.24 -9.03
N ASP A 134 -16.24 -1.60 -7.90
CA ASP A 134 -17.26 -0.78 -7.24
C ASP A 134 -16.70 0.54 -6.72
N MET A 135 -15.50 0.52 -6.13
CA MET A 135 -14.79 1.75 -5.75
C MET A 135 -14.50 2.63 -6.96
N ARG A 136 -14.03 2.05 -8.06
CA ARG A 136 -13.74 2.77 -9.30
C ARG A 136 -14.98 3.48 -9.85
N LYS A 137 -16.12 2.77 -9.92
CA LYS A 137 -17.41 3.35 -10.35
C LYS A 137 -17.87 4.48 -9.43
N LYS A 138 -17.71 4.33 -8.11
CA LYS A 138 -18.07 5.38 -7.14
C LYS A 138 -17.19 6.61 -7.34
N MET A 139 -15.88 6.44 -7.51
CA MET A 139 -14.94 7.54 -7.73
C MET A 139 -15.20 8.26 -9.07
N GLU A 140 -15.56 7.53 -10.14
CA GLU A 140 -15.94 8.14 -11.41
C GLU A 140 -17.21 8.98 -11.29
N LYS A 141 -18.22 8.51 -10.55
CA LYS A 141 -19.45 9.29 -10.28
C LYS A 141 -19.15 10.55 -9.47
N PHE A 142 -18.32 10.42 -8.43
CA PHE A 142 -17.93 11.55 -7.58
C PHE A 142 -17.21 12.62 -8.40
N ARG A 143 -16.25 12.22 -9.23
CA ARG A 143 -15.51 13.13 -10.11
C ARG A 143 -16.41 13.82 -11.15
N ARG A 144 -17.50 13.18 -11.61
CA ARG A 144 -18.47 13.84 -12.51
C ARG A 144 -19.29 14.89 -11.76
N ALA A 145 -19.73 14.59 -10.54
CA ALA A 145 -20.48 15.54 -9.71
C ALA A 145 -19.65 16.77 -9.33
N ASP A 146 -18.38 16.59 -8.92
CA ASP A 146 -17.48 17.71 -8.61
C ASP A 146 -17.23 18.62 -9.82
N VAL A 147 -17.20 18.05 -11.03
CA VAL A 147 -17.00 18.81 -12.28
C VAL A 147 -18.27 19.54 -12.70
N GLU A 148 -19.46 18.99 -12.40
CA GLU A 148 -20.74 19.65 -12.65
C GLU A 148 -20.97 20.82 -11.67
N GLU A 149 -20.70 20.64 -10.37
CA GLU A 149 -20.80 21.71 -9.37
C GLU A 149 -19.83 22.88 -9.63
N VAL A 150 -18.60 22.59 -10.07
CA VAL A 150 -17.63 23.64 -10.44
C VAL A 150 -18.07 24.40 -11.69
N LYS A 151 -18.70 23.72 -12.67
CA LYS A 151 -19.23 24.38 -13.87
C LYS A 151 -20.44 25.25 -13.55
N GLU A 152 -21.37 24.76 -12.76
CA GLU A 152 -22.55 25.54 -12.33
C GLU A 152 -22.13 26.79 -11.53
N GLY A 153 -21.15 26.66 -10.62
CA GLY A 153 -20.61 27.80 -9.88
C GLY A 153 -19.76 28.79 -10.70
N GLU A 154 -19.22 28.38 -11.85
CA GLU A 154 -18.55 29.27 -12.83
C GLU A 154 -19.57 29.95 -13.75
N GLU A 155 -20.65 29.26 -14.14
CA GLU A 155 -21.75 29.82 -14.93
C GLU A 155 -22.55 30.87 -14.13
N GLU A 156 -22.88 30.62 -12.86
CA GLU A 156 -23.55 31.61 -11.97
C GLU A 156 -22.72 32.88 -11.78
N LYS A 157 -21.39 32.77 -11.59
CA LYS A 157 -20.49 33.93 -11.46
C LYS A 157 -20.36 34.73 -12.76
N THR A 158 -20.52 34.08 -13.91
CA THR A 158 -20.46 34.73 -15.23
C THR A 158 -21.78 35.46 -15.55
N GLU A 159 -22.90 35.00 -15.01
CA GLU A 159 -24.20 35.68 -15.10
C GLU A 159 -24.30 36.88 -14.14
N GLU A 160 -23.87 36.76 -12.87
CA GLU A 160 -23.87 37.88 -11.91
C GLU A 160 -22.96 39.06 -12.33
N GLY A 161 -21.94 38.81 -13.17
CA GLY A 161 -21.03 39.83 -13.68
C GLY A 161 -21.59 40.69 -14.82
N LYS A 162 -22.73 40.32 -15.43
CA LYS A 162 -23.31 41.03 -16.58
C LYS A 162 -24.26 42.18 -16.22
N ASP A 163 -24.76 42.23 -14.98
CA ASP A 163 -25.77 43.22 -14.54
C ASP A 163 -25.18 44.47 -13.84
N ARG A 164 -23.87 44.71 -13.94
CA ARG A 164 -23.23 45.93 -13.41
C ARG A 164 -22.77 46.88 -14.51
N TYR A 165 -23.72 47.48 -15.22
CA TYR A 165 -23.50 48.76 -15.89
C TYR A 165 -24.61 49.73 -15.51
N ILE A 166 -24.24 50.77 -14.74
CA ILE A 166 -25.03 52.00 -14.61
C ILE A 166 -24.18 53.11 -15.26
N THR A 167 -24.79 53.79 -16.22
CA THR A 167 -24.27 54.92 -17.01
C THR A 167 -24.07 56.17 -16.14
#